data_AF-A0A8H4NY67-F1
#
_entry.id   AF-A0A8H4NY67-F1
#
_cell.length_a   1.000
_cell.length_b   1.000
_cell.length_c   1.000
_cell.angle_alpha   90.00
_cell.angle_beta   90.00
_cell.angle_gamma   90.00
#
_symmetry.space_group_name_H-M   'P 1'
#
loop_
_entity.id
_entity.type
_entity.pdbx_description
1 polymer ?
#
loop_
_entity_poly.entity_id
_entity_poly.type
_entity_poly.pdbx_seq_one_letter_code
_entity_poly.pdbx_strand_id
1 'polypeptide(L)'
;MFAAYLEKLANAGGPEVTYEAGCHCGYIGLSVALSPPLPKHEVINCNCSICRRGGYLLVYPAYEKVTWHNDSDKRVSRYQFNTKARDHMFCPKCGASIGIDFARVWPEAPRYGISVRQFNNIDLDSLQYMKLDGLHSVEPRVDLSGKEIDPKADEAPASSSLIGEAVK
;
A
#
# COMPACT_ATOMS: atom_id res chain seq x y z
N MET A 1 -2.13 -5.69 15.65
CA MET A 1 -2.35 -6.61 14.52
C MET A 1 -1.18 -6.59 13.53
N PHE A 2 -0.87 -5.48 12.86
CA PHE A 2 0.23 -5.45 11.88
C PHE A 2 1.62 -5.76 12.48
N ALA A 3 1.92 -5.26 13.68
CA ALA A 3 3.15 -5.61 14.40
C ALA A 3 3.25 -7.14 14.66
N ALA A 4 2.16 -7.78 15.08
CA ALA A 4 2.10 -9.23 15.29
C ALA A 4 2.27 -10.02 13.97
N TYR A 5 1.77 -9.51 12.85
CA TYR A 5 2.01 -10.09 11.52
C TYR A 5 3.51 -10.04 11.16
N LEU A 6 4.17 -8.89 11.34
CA LEU A 6 5.60 -8.77 11.06
C LEU A 6 6.45 -9.64 11.98
N GLU A 7 6.12 -9.67 13.27
CA GLU A 7 6.78 -10.53 14.26
C GLU A 7 6.61 -12.01 13.90
N LYS A 8 5.40 -12.42 13.49
CA LYS A 8 5.15 -13.78 13.00
C LYS A 8 6.03 -14.14 11.81
N LEU A 9 6.16 -13.25 10.82
CA LEU A 9 7.03 -13.50 9.66
C LEU A 9 8.51 -13.58 10.05
N ALA A 10 8.97 -12.69 10.92
CA ALA A 10 10.33 -12.72 11.44
C ALA A 10 10.62 -14.05 12.18
N ASN A 11 9.67 -14.53 12.98
CA ASN A 11 9.79 -15.77 13.74
C ASN A 11 9.65 -17.03 12.86
N ALA A 12 8.90 -16.97 11.76
CA ALA A 12 8.79 -18.09 10.82
C ALA A 12 10.14 -18.38 10.14
N GLY A 13 10.93 -17.33 9.87
CA GLY A 13 12.23 -17.42 9.22
C GLY A 13 12.18 -18.15 7.86
N GLY A 14 13.30 -18.73 7.46
CA GLY A 14 13.41 -19.52 6.23
C GLY A 14 14.26 -18.85 5.14
N PRO A 15 14.51 -19.56 4.03
CA PRO A 15 15.34 -19.03 2.96
C PRO A 15 14.69 -17.79 2.34
N GLU A 16 15.50 -16.82 1.98
CA GLU A 16 15.04 -15.68 1.19
C GLU A 16 14.95 -16.08 -0.29
N VAL A 17 13.85 -15.70 -0.95
CA VAL A 17 13.66 -15.88 -2.39
C VAL A 17 13.25 -14.55 -3.00
N THR A 18 13.86 -14.22 -4.13
CA THR A 18 13.53 -13.05 -4.94
C THR A 18 12.50 -13.42 -5.99
N TYR A 19 11.44 -12.61 -6.08
CA TYR A 19 10.37 -12.74 -7.04
C TYR A 19 10.42 -11.56 -8.02
N GLU A 20 10.47 -11.88 -9.32
CA GLU A 20 10.28 -10.88 -10.37
C GLU A 20 8.81 -10.48 -10.44
N ALA A 21 8.55 -9.19 -10.51
CA ALA A 21 7.21 -8.63 -10.51
C ALA A 21 7.11 -7.42 -11.45
N GLY A 22 5.89 -7.06 -11.82
CA GLY A 22 5.65 -5.91 -12.67
C GLY A 22 4.20 -5.75 -13.06
N CYS A 23 3.91 -4.66 -13.77
CA CYS A 23 2.61 -4.49 -14.38
C CYS A 23 2.46 -5.37 -15.62
N HIS A 24 1.21 -5.57 -16.04
CA HIS A 24 0.86 -6.36 -17.22
C HIS A 24 1.58 -5.93 -18.51
N CYS A 25 1.67 -4.61 -18.77
CA CYS A 25 2.26 -4.10 -20.01
C CYS A 25 3.79 -3.99 -20.00
N GLY A 26 4.47 -4.43 -18.92
CA GLY A 26 5.93 -4.32 -18.79
C GLY A 26 6.48 -2.92 -18.52
N TYR A 27 5.63 -1.89 -18.47
CA TYR A 27 6.06 -0.52 -18.18
C TYR A 27 6.67 -0.38 -16.77
N ILE A 28 6.09 -1.02 -15.77
CA ILE A 28 6.57 -1.05 -14.39
C ILE A 28 7.16 -2.43 -14.12
N GLY A 29 8.40 -2.47 -13.62
CA GLY A 29 9.09 -3.69 -13.21
C GLY A 29 9.83 -3.50 -11.89
N LEU A 30 9.83 -4.55 -11.07
CA LEU A 30 10.48 -4.59 -9.77
C LEU A 30 10.76 -6.04 -9.36
N SER A 31 11.69 -6.25 -8.44
CA SER A 31 11.89 -7.53 -7.78
C SER A 31 11.69 -7.39 -6.27
N VAL A 32 11.14 -8.43 -5.65
CA VAL A 32 10.78 -8.45 -4.23
C VAL A 32 11.40 -9.68 -3.56
N ALA A 33 12.21 -9.45 -2.54
CA ALA A 33 12.79 -10.50 -1.72
C ALA A 33 11.89 -10.79 -0.50
N LEU A 34 11.50 -12.05 -0.32
CA LEU A 34 10.65 -12.50 0.78
C LEU A 34 11.30 -13.65 1.55
N SER A 35 11.18 -13.58 2.88
CA SER A 35 11.46 -14.69 3.80
C SER A 35 10.34 -14.75 4.85
N PRO A 36 9.70 -15.93 5.07
CA PRO A 36 9.80 -17.14 4.25
C PRO A 36 9.36 -16.89 2.80
N PRO A 37 9.66 -17.80 1.86
CA PRO A 37 9.18 -17.69 0.48
C PRO A 37 7.68 -18.04 0.40
N LEU A 38 7.00 -17.58 -0.65
CA LEU A 38 5.69 -18.09 -1.02
C LEU A 38 5.79 -19.60 -1.33
N PRO A 39 4.79 -20.43 -0.95
CA PRO A 39 3.50 -20.05 -0.37
C PRO A 39 3.48 -19.92 1.17
N LYS A 40 4.61 -20.10 1.85
CA LYS A 40 4.71 -20.00 3.32
C LYS A 40 4.68 -18.57 3.84
N HIS A 41 4.92 -17.59 2.96
CA HIS A 41 4.71 -16.19 3.28
C HIS A 41 3.22 -15.88 3.33
N GLU A 42 2.76 -15.37 4.47
CA GLU A 42 1.35 -15.04 4.64
C GLU A 42 0.99 -13.78 3.83
N VAL A 43 -0.07 -13.86 3.04
CA VAL A 43 -0.55 -12.80 2.16
C VAL A 43 -1.80 -12.17 2.76
N ILE A 44 -1.78 -10.86 2.96
CA ILE A 44 -2.94 -10.15 3.52
C ILE A 44 -4.00 -9.96 2.43
N ASN A 45 -5.19 -10.49 2.70
CA ASN A 45 -6.41 -10.27 1.93
C ASN A 45 -7.35 -9.36 2.72
N CYS A 46 -7.31 -8.07 2.41
CA CYS A 46 -8.06 -7.03 3.12
C CYS A 46 -9.37 -6.68 2.39
N ASN A 47 -10.46 -6.57 3.16
CA ASN A 47 -11.80 -6.28 2.63
C ASN A 47 -12.17 -4.78 2.60
N CYS A 48 -11.27 -3.85 2.96
CA CYS A 48 -11.61 -2.43 2.92
C CYS A 48 -11.89 -1.95 1.48
N SER A 49 -12.58 -0.81 1.34
CA SER A 49 -13.11 -0.30 0.07
C SER A 49 -12.07 -0.22 -1.05
N ILE A 50 -10.87 0.32 -0.77
CA ILE A 50 -9.79 0.43 -1.75
C ILE A 50 -9.12 -0.92 -2.03
N CYS A 51 -8.95 -1.79 -1.03
CA CYS A 51 -8.32 -3.10 -1.22
C CYS A 51 -9.18 -4.04 -2.04
N ARG A 52 -10.49 -4.06 -1.76
CA ARG A 52 -11.45 -4.84 -2.54
C ARG A 52 -11.52 -4.37 -3.99
N ARG A 53 -11.52 -3.06 -4.24
CA ARG A 53 -11.60 -2.48 -5.60
C ARG A 53 -10.29 -2.59 -6.39
N GLY A 54 -9.16 -2.35 -5.74
CA GLY A 54 -7.83 -2.51 -6.34
C GLY A 54 -7.40 -3.98 -6.49
N GLY A 55 -8.16 -4.92 -5.92
CA GLY A 55 -7.85 -6.34 -5.96
C GLY A 55 -6.57 -6.71 -5.21
N TYR A 56 -6.19 -5.93 -4.19
CA TYR A 56 -4.92 -6.12 -3.49
C TYR A 56 -4.86 -7.46 -2.73
N LEU A 57 -3.77 -8.19 -2.95
CA LEU A 57 -3.29 -9.29 -2.12
C LEU A 57 -1.86 -8.96 -1.72
N LEU A 58 -1.64 -8.49 -0.49
CA LEU A 58 -0.40 -7.78 -0.14
C LEU A 58 0.56 -8.61 0.70
N VAL A 59 1.85 -8.51 0.35
CA VAL A 59 2.98 -8.80 1.23
C VAL A 59 3.68 -7.49 1.59
N TYR A 60 4.42 -7.46 2.71
CA TYR A 60 4.94 -6.22 3.29
C TYR A 60 6.47 -6.18 3.42
N PRO A 61 7.21 -6.28 2.30
CA PRO A 61 8.67 -6.19 2.31
C PRO A 61 9.13 -4.82 2.81
N ALA A 62 10.28 -4.82 3.50
CA ALA A 62 11.02 -3.59 3.77
C ALA A 62 11.58 -2.99 2.48
N TYR A 63 11.91 -1.70 2.48
CA TYR A 63 12.37 -0.99 1.29
C TYR A 63 13.60 -1.62 0.65
N GLU A 64 14.56 -2.04 1.47
CA GLU A 64 15.78 -2.73 1.05
C GLU A 64 15.52 -4.11 0.43
N LYS A 65 14.31 -4.65 0.58
CA LYS A 65 13.86 -5.92 -0.02
C LYS A 65 13.08 -5.72 -1.32
N VAL A 66 12.96 -4.50 -1.81
CA VAL A 66 12.32 -4.17 -3.09
C VAL A 66 13.31 -3.43 -3.98
N THR A 67 13.61 -3.99 -5.15
CA THR A 67 14.42 -3.33 -6.17
C THR A 67 13.53 -2.91 -7.33
N TRP A 68 13.40 -1.61 -7.57
CA TRP A 68 12.71 -1.10 -8.75
C TRP A 68 13.63 -1.11 -9.96
N HIS A 69 13.14 -1.57 -11.12
CA HIS A 69 13.93 -1.66 -12.35
C HIS A 69 13.63 -0.48 -13.27
N ASN A 70 14.62 0.00 -14.03
CA ASN A 70 14.43 1.02 -15.06
C ASN A 70 13.65 2.25 -14.57
N ASP A 71 14.01 2.76 -13.37
CA ASP A 71 13.34 3.89 -12.72
C ASP A 71 11.82 3.74 -12.61
N SER A 72 11.33 2.50 -12.44
CA SER A 72 9.89 2.22 -12.37
C SER A 72 9.20 2.92 -11.19
N ASP A 73 9.92 3.14 -10.09
CA ASP A 73 9.46 3.90 -8.92
C ASP A 73 9.10 5.35 -9.24
N LYS A 74 9.81 5.98 -10.19
CA LYS A 74 9.54 7.35 -10.66
C LYS A 74 8.40 7.41 -11.67
N ARG A 75 8.07 6.28 -12.30
CA ARG A 75 7.09 6.17 -13.39
C ARG A 75 5.74 5.61 -12.95
N VAL A 76 5.66 5.07 -11.73
CA VAL A 76 4.39 4.60 -11.15
C VAL A 76 3.51 5.80 -10.79
N SER A 77 2.20 5.69 -11.03
CA SER A 77 1.24 6.69 -10.57
C SER A 77 0.86 6.42 -9.13
N ARG A 78 0.60 7.51 -8.38
CA ARG A 78 0.25 7.47 -6.97
C ARG A 78 -1.13 8.07 -6.78
N TYR A 79 -1.99 7.36 -6.06
CA TYR A 79 -3.31 7.81 -5.65
C TYR A 79 -3.38 7.86 -4.13
N GLN A 80 -3.82 8.99 -3.60
CA GLN A 80 -4.08 9.19 -2.18
C GLN A 80 -5.56 9.52 -2.03
N PHE A 81 -6.15 9.07 -0.93
CA PHE A 81 -7.52 9.43 -0.57
C PHE A 81 -7.62 9.69 0.93
N ASN A 82 -8.69 10.36 1.33
CA ASN A 82 -9.01 10.66 2.73
C ASN A 82 -7.83 11.27 3.51
N THR A 83 -7.19 10.52 4.41
CA THR A 83 -6.09 11.01 5.26
C THR A 83 -4.80 11.28 4.50
N LYS A 84 -4.72 10.88 3.22
CA LYS A 84 -3.52 11.01 2.37
C LYS A 84 -2.26 10.37 2.98
N ALA A 85 -2.45 9.41 3.89
CA ALA A 85 -1.37 8.77 4.63
C ALA A 85 -0.67 7.66 3.84
N ARG A 86 -1.21 7.21 2.70
CA ARG A 86 -0.70 6.07 1.93
C ARG A 86 -0.78 6.35 0.44
N ASP A 87 0.29 6.04 -0.28
CA ASP A 87 0.29 6.17 -1.74
C ASP A 87 -0.07 4.84 -2.35
N HIS A 88 -1.26 4.75 -2.93
CA HIS A 88 -1.67 3.61 -3.73
C HIS A 88 -1.00 3.70 -5.10
N MET A 89 -0.11 2.75 -5.39
CA MET A 89 0.74 2.74 -6.56
C MET A 89 0.12 1.88 -7.66
N PHE A 90 0.00 2.42 -8.87
CA PHE A 90 -0.52 1.71 -10.03
C PHE A 90 0.20 2.11 -11.32
N CYS A 91 0.17 1.23 -12.32
CA CYS A 91 0.76 1.52 -13.62
C CYS A 91 -0.10 2.52 -14.41
N PRO A 92 0.42 3.69 -14.83
CA PRO A 92 -0.34 4.67 -15.62
C PRO A 92 -0.74 4.18 -17.01
N LYS A 93 -0.12 3.09 -17.50
CA LYS A 93 -0.32 2.58 -18.87
C LYS A 93 -1.40 1.51 -18.96
N CYS A 94 -1.52 0.66 -17.94
CA CYS A 94 -2.46 -0.47 -17.96
C CYS A 94 -3.36 -0.56 -16.71
N GLY A 95 -3.23 0.35 -15.74
CA GLY A 95 -4.05 0.35 -14.53
C GLY A 95 -3.71 -0.73 -13.51
N ALA A 96 -2.72 -1.58 -13.77
CA ALA A 96 -2.32 -2.63 -12.83
C ALA A 96 -1.95 -2.05 -11.45
N SER A 97 -2.58 -2.57 -10.41
CA SER A 97 -2.37 -2.15 -9.02
C SER A 97 -1.10 -2.78 -8.46
N ILE A 98 -0.03 -1.98 -8.38
CA ILE A 98 1.31 -2.44 -7.99
C ILE A 98 1.39 -2.72 -6.50
N GLY A 99 0.92 -1.76 -5.70
CA GLY A 99 1.04 -1.84 -4.25
C GLY A 99 0.67 -0.55 -3.56
N ILE A 100 1.16 -0.40 -2.34
CA ILE A 100 0.94 0.75 -1.47
C ILE A 100 2.27 1.11 -0.80
N ASP A 101 2.59 2.38 -0.77
CA ASP A 101 3.72 2.93 -0.03
C ASP A 101 3.26 3.28 1.41
N PHE A 102 3.97 2.76 2.41
CA PHE A 102 3.68 2.99 3.83
C PHE A 102 4.73 3.87 4.52
N ALA A 103 5.68 4.49 3.82
CA ALA A 103 6.72 5.31 4.46
C ALA A 103 6.15 6.44 5.32
N ARG A 104 5.01 7.03 4.93
CA ARG A 104 4.33 8.06 5.73
C ARG A 104 3.70 7.51 7.02
N VAL A 105 3.39 6.21 7.06
CA VAL A 105 2.80 5.54 8.23
C VAL A 105 3.89 4.97 9.14
N TRP A 106 4.98 4.49 8.55
CA TRP A 106 6.12 3.89 9.26
C TRP A 106 7.45 4.53 8.82
N PRO A 107 7.71 5.79 9.19
CA PRO A 107 8.90 6.51 8.75
C PRO A 107 10.21 5.86 9.24
N GLU A 108 10.21 5.31 10.45
CA GLU A 108 11.39 4.66 11.06
C GLU A 108 11.66 3.25 10.51
N ALA A 109 10.68 2.65 9.83
CA ALA A 109 10.79 1.30 9.27
C ALA A 109 9.95 1.21 7.98
N PRO A 110 10.37 1.92 6.92
CA PRO A 110 9.56 2.09 5.72
C PRO A 110 9.39 0.74 5.00
N ARG A 111 8.15 0.53 4.54
CA ARG A 111 7.73 -0.71 3.88
C ARG A 111 6.83 -0.40 2.71
N TYR A 112 6.87 -1.28 1.72
CA TYR A 112 5.82 -1.35 0.72
C TYR A 112 4.81 -2.43 1.12
N GLY A 113 3.55 -2.28 0.72
CA GLY A 113 2.66 -3.40 0.51
C GLY A 113 2.65 -3.71 -0.99
N ILE A 114 3.32 -4.76 -1.46
CA ILE A 114 3.33 -5.12 -2.88
C ILE A 114 2.28 -6.19 -3.12
N SER A 115 1.51 -6.06 -4.20
CA SER A 115 0.53 -7.08 -4.53
C SER A 115 1.16 -8.30 -5.19
N VAL A 116 0.96 -9.48 -4.61
CA VAL A 116 1.43 -10.75 -5.20
C VAL A 116 0.77 -11.08 -6.54
N ARG A 117 -0.32 -10.39 -6.91
CA ARG A 117 -0.90 -10.48 -8.27
C ARG A 117 0.02 -9.93 -9.36
N GLN A 118 1.03 -9.13 -8.98
CA GLN A 118 2.01 -8.58 -9.91
C GLN A 118 3.26 -9.46 -10.02
N PHE A 119 3.35 -10.54 -9.24
CA PHE A 119 4.50 -11.43 -9.26
C PHE A 119 4.36 -12.38 -10.45
N ASN A 120 5.46 -12.60 -11.16
CA ASN A 120 5.49 -13.49 -12.30
C ASN A 120 5.35 -14.95 -11.84
N ASN A 121 4.58 -15.74 -12.57
CA ASN A 121 4.48 -17.19 -12.43
C ASN A 121 4.06 -17.66 -11.01
N ILE A 122 3.17 -16.93 -10.34
CA ILE A 122 2.61 -17.32 -9.05
C ILE A 122 1.26 -18.02 -9.22
N ASP A 123 1.11 -19.18 -8.58
CA ASP A 123 -0.18 -19.82 -8.35
C ASP A 123 -0.85 -19.21 -7.13
N LEU A 124 -1.89 -18.40 -7.36
CA LEU A 124 -2.63 -17.72 -6.31
C LEU A 124 -3.39 -18.70 -5.40
N ASP A 125 -3.85 -19.83 -5.93
CA ASP A 125 -4.65 -20.79 -5.16
C ASP A 125 -3.81 -21.56 -4.14
N SER A 126 -2.48 -21.60 -4.33
CA SER A 126 -1.53 -22.20 -3.40
C SER A 126 -1.16 -21.33 -2.19
N LEU A 127 -1.53 -20.04 -2.19
CA LEU A 127 -1.04 -19.07 -1.21
C LEU A 127 -1.75 -19.17 0.15
N GLN A 128 -1.02 -18.87 1.22
CA GLN A 128 -1.61 -18.73 2.55
C GLN A 128 -2.15 -17.31 2.73
N TYR A 129 -3.45 -17.20 3.00
CA TYR A 129 -4.11 -15.91 3.20
C TYR A 129 -4.43 -15.62 4.67
N MET A 130 -4.02 -14.45 5.14
CA MET A 130 -4.60 -13.83 6.34
C MET A 130 -5.71 -12.87 5.91
N LYS A 131 -6.93 -13.14 6.37
CA LYS A 131 -8.05 -12.22 6.18
C LYS A 131 -7.91 -11.04 7.14
N LEU A 132 -7.91 -9.84 6.58
CA LEU A 132 -7.94 -8.59 7.32
C LEU A 132 -9.32 -7.95 7.17
N ASP A 133 -10.03 -7.81 8.30
CA ASP A 133 -11.28 -7.05 8.36
C ASP A 133 -11.02 -5.54 8.40
N GLY A 134 -10.50 -5.03 7.28
CA GLY A 134 -10.21 -3.61 7.09
C GLY A 134 -11.44 -2.71 7.11
N LEU A 135 -12.64 -3.25 6.85
CA LEU A 135 -13.89 -2.52 6.96
C LEU A 135 -14.13 -1.99 8.37
N HIS A 136 -13.76 -2.76 9.40
CA HIS A 136 -13.95 -2.39 10.80
C HIS A 136 -12.64 -2.04 11.52
N SER A 137 -11.50 -2.51 11.02
CA SER A 137 -10.20 -2.44 11.74
C SER A 137 -9.20 -1.43 11.19
N VAL A 138 -9.46 -0.81 10.04
CA VAL A 138 -8.52 0.12 9.40
C VAL A 138 -9.20 1.45 9.13
N GLU A 139 -8.65 2.52 9.69
CA GLU A 139 -9.06 3.86 9.30
C GLU A 139 -8.27 4.33 8.06
N PRO A 140 -8.93 4.96 7.08
CA PRO A 140 -10.35 5.30 7.07
C PRO A 140 -11.25 4.15 6.59
N ARG A 141 -12.30 3.86 7.37
CA ARG A 141 -13.17 2.66 7.27
C ARG A 141 -14.19 2.70 6.13
N VAL A 142 -14.43 3.86 5.51
CA VAL A 142 -15.59 4.07 4.62
C VAL A 142 -15.21 4.44 3.21
N ASP A 143 -15.95 3.85 2.29
CA ASP A 143 -16.00 4.13 0.87
C ASP A 143 -16.33 5.61 0.58
N LEU A 144 -15.33 6.40 0.18
CA LEU A 144 -15.53 7.73 -0.38
C LEU A 144 -15.63 7.68 -1.91
N SER A 145 -15.99 6.54 -2.53
CA SER A 145 -16.08 6.43 -3.98
C SER A 145 -16.87 7.60 -4.57
N GLY A 146 -16.17 8.49 -5.27
CA GLY A 146 -16.74 9.68 -5.93
C GLY A 146 -16.59 11.02 -5.19
N LYS A 147 -16.07 11.08 -3.96
CA LYS A 147 -15.62 12.35 -3.35
C LYS A 147 -14.10 12.41 -3.38
N GLU A 148 -13.56 13.06 -4.42
CA GLU A 148 -12.19 13.54 -4.39
C GLU A 148 -12.08 14.65 -3.33
N ILE A 149 -11.13 14.51 -2.41
CA ILE A 149 -10.80 15.55 -1.44
C ILE A 149 -9.84 16.50 -2.15
N ASP A 150 -10.34 17.68 -2.55
CA ASP A 150 -9.53 18.73 -3.15
C ASP A 150 -8.51 19.24 -2.10
N PRO A 151 -7.20 19.03 -2.31
CA PRO A 151 -6.17 19.50 -1.40
C PRO A 151 -6.21 21.00 -1.11
N LYS A 152 -6.79 21.81 -1.99
CA LYS A 152 -6.87 23.27 -1.84
C LYS A 152 -8.14 23.73 -1.13
N ALA A 153 -9.20 22.91 -1.10
CA ALA A 153 -10.48 23.28 -0.53
C ALA A 153 -10.58 23.04 0.98
N ASP A 154 -9.79 22.10 1.50
CA ASP A 154 -9.86 21.67 2.91
C ASP A 154 -8.73 22.25 3.79
N GLU A 155 -7.97 23.23 3.31
CA GLU A 155 -7.21 24.11 4.21
C GLU A 155 -8.21 24.93 5.02
N ALA A 156 -8.38 24.58 6.30
CA ALA A 156 -9.16 25.38 7.23
C ALA A 156 -8.70 26.85 7.13
N PRO A 157 -9.62 27.83 7.01
CA PRO A 157 -9.21 29.21 6.91
C PRO A 157 -8.38 29.55 8.15
N ALA A 158 -7.18 30.08 7.92
CA ALA A 158 -6.31 30.60 8.96
C ALA A 158 -7.17 31.48 9.89
N SER A 159 -7.16 31.16 11.19
CA SER A 159 -7.95 31.85 12.20
C SER A 159 -7.72 33.36 12.08
N SER A 160 -8.67 34.07 11.48
CA SER A 160 -8.63 35.53 11.43
C SER A 160 -8.88 36.02 12.84
N SER A 161 -7.85 36.63 13.42
CA SER A 161 -7.88 37.36 14.68
C SER A 161 -9.04 38.35 14.70
N LEU A 162 -10.09 38.05 15.47
CA LEU A 162 -11.06 39.04 15.90
C LEU A 162 -10.43 39.84 17.04
N ILE A 163 -9.63 40.83 16.68
CA ILE A 163 -9.46 42.03 17.51
C ILE A 163 -10.80 42.75 17.49
N GLY A 164 -11.56 42.61 18.58
CA GLY A 164 -12.79 43.36 18.79
C GLY A 164 -12.46 44.84 18.98
N GLU A 165 -12.86 45.67 18.03
CA GLU A 165 -13.04 47.10 18.24
C GLU A 165 -14.20 47.31 19.22
N ALA A 166 -13.87 47.77 20.43
CA ALA A 166 -14.85 48.31 21.35
C ALA A 166 -15.32 49.68 20.83
N VAL A 167 -16.61 49.78 20.54
CA VAL A 167 -17.27 51.04 20.20
C VAL A 167 -18.01 51.58 21.42
N LYS A 168 -17.72 52.85 21.71
CA LYS A 168 -18.28 53.81 22.70
C LYS A 168 -17.66 53.83 24.09
#